data_AF-A0A3P7NV95-F1
#
_entry.id   AF-A0A3P7NV95-F1
#
_cell.length_a   1.000
_cell.length_b   1.000
_cell.length_c   1.000
_cell.angle_alpha   90.00
_cell.angle_beta   90.00
_cell.angle_gamma   90.00
#
_symmetry.space_group_name_H-M   'P 1'
#
loop_
_entity.id
_entity.type
_entity.pdbx_description
1 polymer ?
#
loop_
_entity_poly.entity_id
_entity_poly.type
_entity_poly.pdbx_seq_one_letter_code
_entity_poly.pdbx_strand_id
1 'polypeptide(L)'
;MDDIKFIENNVENILMMKIIKSIYKIETSYRPIWFRSIEYSYFIYSAVVSLVFNRRVANITIGKFQIGILNYLRYSGRHFENTHLASLPNISLSDLKSIIILLKIENQIKVVEWLINDFTKNKAFKSYETKIRYIGLSYNGSYQYARKLESLCVQDSHHNIA
;
A
#
# COMPACT_ATOMS: atom_id res chain seq x y z
N MET A 1 -10.88 21.85 -24.64
CA MET A 1 -10.30 20.48 -24.56
C MET A 1 -9.46 20.32 -23.30
N ASP A 2 -8.87 21.41 -22.78
CA ASP A 2 -8.10 21.40 -21.53
C ASP A 2 -8.98 21.31 -20.27
N ASP A 3 -10.18 21.89 -20.28
CA ASP A 3 -11.08 21.87 -19.11
C ASP A 3 -11.61 20.47 -18.78
N ILE A 4 -11.92 19.65 -19.81
CA ILE A 4 -12.43 18.28 -19.62
C ILE A 4 -11.34 17.40 -19.01
N LYS A 5 -10.11 17.46 -19.54
CA LYS A 5 -8.96 16.73 -18.97
C LYS A 5 -8.62 17.19 -17.56
N PHE A 6 -8.77 18.48 -17.28
CA PHE A 6 -8.58 19.02 -15.93
C PHE A 6 -9.62 18.47 -14.95
N ILE A 7 -10.89 18.43 -15.36
CA ILE A 7 -11.97 17.85 -14.53
C ILE A 7 -11.75 16.36 -14.31
N GLU A 8 -11.42 15.60 -15.36
CA GLU A 8 -11.15 14.16 -15.28
C GLU A 8 -10.00 13.86 -14.31
N ASN A 9 -8.86 14.55 -14.44
CA ASN A 9 -7.72 14.39 -13.54
C ASN A 9 -8.10 14.71 -12.08
N ASN A 10 -8.89 15.76 -11.84
CA ASN A 10 -9.33 16.11 -10.49
C ASN A 10 -10.27 15.06 -9.89
N VAL A 11 -11.21 14.54 -10.68
CA VAL A 11 -12.10 13.47 -10.23
C VAL A 11 -11.31 12.21 -9.90
N GLU A 12 -10.35 11.81 -10.75
CA GLU A 12 -9.50 10.66 -10.48
C GLU A 12 -8.67 10.84 -9.20
N ASN A 13 -8.10 12.02 -8.97
CA ASN A 13 -7.36 12.34 -7.75
C ASN A 13 -8.24 12.24 -6.49
N ILE A 14 -9.46 12.76 -6.54
CA ILE A 14 -10.42 12.68 -5.43
C ILE A 14 -10.75 11.21 -5.11
N LEU A 15 -11.02 10.40 -6.15
CA LEU A 15 -11.32 8.98 -5.98
C LEU A 15 -10.12 8.21 -5.42
N MET A 16 -8.90 8.49 -5.91
CA MET A 16 -7.67 7.90 -5.39
C MET A 16 -7.48 8.19 -3.90
N MET A 17 -7.64 9.46 -3.50
CA MET A 17 -7.52 9.85 -2.09
C MET A 17 -8.58 9.18 -1.21
N LYS A 18 -9.80 8.98 -1.73
CA LYS A 18 -10.86 8.24 -1.03
C LYS A 18 -10.47 6.79 -0.78
N ILE A 19 -9.88 6.12 -1.78
CA ILE A 19 -9.39 4.74 -1.65
C ILE A 19 -8.28 4.67 -0.60
N ILE A 20 -7.27 5.55 -0.67
CA ILE A 20 -6.15 5.59 0.27
C ILE A 20 -6.66 5.81 1.70
N LYS A 21 -7.57 6.78 1.92
CA LYS A 21 -8.16 7.03 3.23
C LYS A 21 -8.92 5.83 3.77
N SER A 22 -9.65 5.11 2.93
CA SER A 22 -10.37 3.91 3.31
C SER A 22 -9.41 2.76 3.69
N ILE A 23 -8.35 2.53 2.92
CA ILE A 23 -7.28 1.57 3.27
C ILE A 23 -6.70 1.93 4.64
N TYR A 24 -6.31 3.20 4.85
CA TYR A 24 -5.77 3.67 6.12
C TYR A 24 -6.71 3.35 7.29
N LYS A 25 -8.00 3.64 7.14
CA LYS A 25 -9.02 3.40 8.16
C LYS A 25 -9.15 1.91 8.47
N ILE A 26 -9.18 1.04 7.46
CA ILE A 26 -9.27 -0.41 7.65
C ILE A 26 -8.04 -0.92 8.42
N GLU A 27 -6.83 -0.61 7.93
CA GLU A 27 -5.58 -1.15 8.48
C GLU A 27 -5.34 -0.70 9.93
N THR A 28 -5.59 0.58 10.22
CA THR A 28 -5.43 1.11 11.58
C THR A 28 -6.50 0.65 12.55
N SER A 29 -7.68 0.21 12.06
CA SER A 29 -8.73 -0.37 12.92
C SER A 29 -8.39 -1.78 13.39
N TYR A 30 -7.72 -2.58 12.55
CA TYR A 30 -7.39 -3.97 12.87
C TYR A 30 -6.04 -4.14 13.57
N ARG A 31 -5.10 -3.19 13.43
CA ARG A 31 -3.79 -3.25 14.07
C ARG A 31 -3.54 -2.06 15.00
N PRO A 32 -3.73 -2.26 16.32
CA PRO A 32 -3.40 -1.27 17.34
C PRO A 32 -1.95 -0.78 17.23
N ILE A 33 -1.67 0.37 17.84
CA ILE A 33 -0.33 1.00 17.82
C ILE A 33 0.75 0.04 18.34
N TRP A 34 0.47 -0.68 19.44
CA TRP A 34 1.45 -1.59 20.06
C TRP A 34 1.85 -2.74 19.13
N PHE A 35 0.91 -3.27 18.35
CA PHE A 35 1.19 -4.36 17.41
C PHE A 35 2.17 -3.88 16.32
N ARG A 36 1.94 -2.67 15.80
CA ARG A 36 2.84 -2.04 14.83
C ARG A 36 4.23 -1.79 15.41
N SER A 37 4.34 -1.38 16.67
CA SER A 37 5.65 -1.23 17.34
C SER A 37 6.45 -2.53 17.37
N ILE A 38 5.79 -3.67 17.57
CA ILE A 38 6.41 -5.00 17.52
C ILE A 38 6.89 -5.31 16.10
N GLU A 39 6.07 -5.04 15.08
CA GLU A 39 6.45 -5.25 13.67
C GLU A 39 7.67 -4.43 13.28
N TYR A 40 7.72 -3.16 13.68
CA TYR A 40 8.89 -2.30 13.41
C TYR A 40 10.14 -2.81 14.10
N SER A 41 10.02 -3.22 15.37
CA SER A 41 11.14 -3.77 16.13
C SER A 41 11.67 -5.06 15.48
N TYR A 42 10.76 -5.94 15.08
CA TYR A 42 11.10 -7.19 14.40
C TYR A 42 11.74 -6.95 13.02
N PHE A 43 11.23 -5.97 12.26
CA PHE A 43 11.82 -5.56 10.98
C PHE A 43 13.26 -5.05 11.16
N ILE A 44 13.47 -4.09 12.07
CA ILE A 44 14.79 -3.49 12.33
C ILE A 44 15.77 -4.57 12.77
N TYR A 45 15.37 -5.44 13.70
CA TYR A 45 16.19 -6.57 14.13
C TYR A 45 16.57 -7.48 12.96
N SER A 46 15.59 -7.88 12.14
CA SER A 46 15.82 -8.75 10.98
C SER A 46 16.72 -8.10 9.93
N ALA A 47 16.59 -6.79 9.71
CA ALA A 47 17.44 -6.03 8.80
C ALA A 47 18.88 -5.92 9.31
N VAL A 48 19.09 -5.69 10.62
CA VAL A 48 20.43 -5.67 11.22
C VAL A 48 21.08 -7.05 11.12
N VAL A 49 20.34 -8.12 11.42
CA VAL A 49 20.82 -9.50 11.26
C VAL A 49 21.16 -9.80 9.80
N SER A 50 20.35 -9.33 8.85
CA SER A 50 20.63 -9.43 7.41
C SER A 50 21.95 -8.77 7.02
N LEU A 51 22.20 -7.55 7.51
CA LEU A 51 23.42 -6.78 7.23
C LEU A 51 24.67 -7.46 7.79
N VAL A 52 24.61 -7.99 9.02
CA VAL A 52 25.77 -8.59 9.69
C VAL A 52 26.04 -10.01 9.20
N PHE A 53 25.00 -10.81 8.99
CA PHE A 53 25.12 -12.25 8.72
C PHE A 53 24.73 -12.67 7.31
N ASN A 54 24.47 -11.71 6.40
CA ASN A 54 24.05 -11.94 5.01
C ASN A 54 22.83 -12.89 4.90
N ARG A 55 21.88 -12.75 5.84
CA ARG A 55 20.68 -13.59 5.91
C ARG A 55 19.52 -12.98 5.11
N ARG A 56 18.59 -13.84 4.69
CA ARG A 56 17.33 -13.40 4.07
C ARG A 56 16.41 -12.77 5.11
N VAL A 57 15.61 -11.80 4.69
CA VAL A 57 14.64 -11.08 5.55
C VAL A 57 13.22 -11.49 5.16
N ALA A 58 12.36 -11.75 6.13
CA ALA A 58 10.95 -12.03 5.84
C ALA A 58 10.27 -10.81 5.19
N ASN A 59 9.45 -11.04 4.17
CA ASN A 59 8.66 -9.97 3.54
C ASN A 59 7.40 -9.67 4.37
N ILE A 60 7.61 -9.06 5.53
CA ILE A 60 6.55 -8.64 6.44
C ILE A 60 5.90 -7.32 5.99
N THR A 61 4.69 -7.06 6.45
CA THR A 61 4.02 -5.76 6.30
C THR A 61 4.36 -4.85 7.45
N ILE A 62 4.68 -3.59 7.15
CA ILE A 62 4.90 -2.54 8.17
C ILE A 62 4.25 -1.23 7.71
N GLY A 63 4.10 -0.27 8.63
CA GLY A 63 3.47 1.01 8.32
C GLY A 63 2.05 1.13 8.83
N LYS A 64 1.49 2.34 8.68
CA LYS A 64 0.07 2.58 8.96
C LYS A 64 -0.84 1.98 7.89
N PHE A 65 -0.28 1.75 6.70
CA PHE A 65 -0.94 1.10 5.57
C PHE A 65 -0.62 -0.40 5.45
N GLN A 66 0.25 -0.97 6.31
CA GLN A 66 0.61 -2.39 6.23
C GLN A 66 1.17 -2.80 4.86
N ILE A 67 2.16 -2.03 4.38
CA ILE A 67 2.81 -2.28 3.11
C ILE A 67 3.94 -3.28 3.31
N GLY A 68 4.03 -4.30 2.46
CA GLY A 68 5.12 -5.27 2.47
C GLY A 68 6.48 -4.62 2.21
N ILE A 69 7.55 -5.07 2.88
CA ILE A 69 8.93 -4.58 2.65
C ILE A 69 9.32 -4.63 1.17
N LEU A 70 8.93 -5.70 0.46
CA LEU A 70 9.14 -5.84 -0.98
C LEU A 70 8.64 -4.61 -1.76
N ASN A 71 7.48 -4.09 -1.39
CA ASN A 71 6.87 -2.97 -2.11
C ASN A 71 7.56 -1.64 -1.82
N TYR A 72 8.06 -1.43 -0.60
CA TYR A 72 8.93 -0.28 -0.32
C TYR A 72 10.21 -0.32 -1.16
N LEU A 73 10.82 -1.50 -1.28
CA LEU A 73 12.05 -1.68 -2.07
C LEU A 73 11.79 -1.47 -3.56
N ARG A 74 10.69 -2.04 -4.10
CA ARG A 74 10.27 -1.80 -5.49
C ARG A 74 10.02 -0.32 -5.76
N TYR A 75 9.32 0.37 -4.86
CA TYR A 75 9.08 1.80 -4.98
C TYR A 75 10.38 2.60 -5.01
N SER A 76 11.39 2.20 -4.22
CA SER A 76 12.72 2.84 -4.23
C SER A 76 13.60 2.49 -5.44
N GLY A 77 13.09 1.71 -6.39
CA GLY A 77 13.79 1.36 -7.64
C GLY A 77 14.49 0.00 -7.63
N ARG A 78 14.35 -0.81 -6.58
CA ARG A 78 14.94 -2.16 -6.55
C ARG A 78 14.08 -3.13 -7.35
N HIS A 79 14.69 -3.78 -8.34
CA HIS A 79 14.00 -4.76 -9.17
C HIS A 79 13.95 -6.14 -8.51
N PHE A 80 12.79 -6.78 -8.60
CA PHE A 80 12.55 -8.16 -8.20
C PHE A 80 11.77 -8.83 -9.31
N GLU A 81 12.19 -10.02 -9.73
CA GLU A 81 11.51 -10.80 -10.76
C GLU A 81 10.11 -11.25 -10.30
N ASN A 82 9.97 -11.56 -9.02
CA ASN A 82 8.73 -12.04 -8.43
C ASN A 82 8.08 -10.99 -7.53
N THR A 83 6.79 -10.72 -7.75
CA THR A 83 5.97 -9.78 -6.95
C THR A 83 5.47 -10.38 -5.63
N HIS A 84 5.61 -11.69 -5.44
CA HIS A 84 5.11 -12.43 -4.28
C HIS A 84 6.24 -13.22 -3.59
N LEU A 85 7.28 -12.52 -3.15
CA LEU A 85 8.37 -13.14 -2.39
C LEU A 85 7.99 -13.26 -0.91
N ALA A 86 8.06 -14.47 -0.35
CA ALA A 86 7.91 -14.69 1.09
C ALA A 86 9.15 -14.23 1.88
N SER A 87 10.33 -14.30 1.26
CA SER A 87 11.59 -13.82 1.82
C SER A 87 12.36 -13.00 0.80
N LEU A 88 12.98 -11.94 1.27
CA LEU A 88 13.81 -11.03 0.50
C LEU A 88 15.27 -11.50 0.56
N PRO A 89 16.02 -11.35 -0.55
CA PRO A 89 17.47 -11.42 -0.50
C PRO A 89 18.04 -10.34 0.44
N ASN A 90 19.34 -10.39 0.71
CA ASN A 90 19.98 -9.49 1.67
C ASN A 90 19.58 -8.01 1.43
N ILE A 91 19.24 -7.33 2.51
CA ILE A 91 18.91 -5.90 2.55
C ILE A 91 20.21 -5.12 2.77
N SER A 92 20.55 -4.22 1.86
CA SER A 92 21.70 -3.34 1.99
C SER A 92 21.44 -2.16 2.94
N LEU A 93 22.49 -1.46 3.35
CA LEU A 93 22.32 -0.27 4.20
C LEU A 93 21.54 0.84 3.48
N SER A 94 21.70 0.97 2.15
CA SER A 94 20.90 1.92 1.35
C SER A 94 19.44 1.53 1.32
N ASP A 95 19.13 0.23 1.17
CA ASP A 95 17.75 -0.27 1.22
C ASP A 95 17.08 0.05 2.56
N LEU A 96 17.78 -0.18 3.67
CA LEU A 96 17.28 0.13 5.01
C LEU A 96 17.00 1.62 5.18
N LYS A 97 17.91 2.48 4.72
CA LYS A 97 17.71 3.95 4.73
C LYS A 97 16.49 4.35 3.91
N SER A 98 16.33 3.79 2.70
CA SER A 98 15.17 4.04 1.84
C SER A 98 13.87 3.65 2.53
N ILE A 99 13.81 2.46 3.13
CA ILE A 99 12.61 2.00 3.85
C ILE A 99 12.29 2.96 5.00
N ILE A 100 13.26 3.32 5.85
CA ILE A 100 13.05 4.23 6.98
C ILE A 100 12.50 5.59 6.52
N ILE A 101 13.00 6.14 5.41
CA ILE A 101 12.48 7.39 4.83
C ILE A 101 11.02 7.22 4.37
N LEU A 102 10.69 6.08 3.76
CA LEU A 102 9.35 5.76 3.27
C LEU A 102 8.35 5.47 4.40
N LEU A 103 8.79 5.25 5.64
CA LEU A 103 7.91 5.10 6.80
C LEU A 103 7.25 6.40 7.27
N LYS A 104 7.66 7.57 6.77
CA LYS A 104 6.90 8.81 6.99
C LYS A 104 5.53 8.72 6.33
N ILE A 105 4.50 9.24 6.97
CA ILE A 105 3.11 9.02 6.52
C ILE A 105 2.85 9.56 5.11
N GLU A 106 3.45 10.71 4.78
CA GLU A 106 3.35 11.35 3.48
C GLU A 106 3.95 10.48 2.38
N ASN A 107 5.04 9.77 2.70
CA ASN A 107 5.69 8.86 1.77
C ASN A 107 4.94 7.53 1.66
N GLN A 108 4.39 7.02 2.76
CA GLN A 108 3.53 5.82 2.69
C GLN A 108 2.32 6.05 1.78
N ILE A 109 1.70 7.24 1.82
CA ILE A 109 0.61 7.60 0.90
C ILE A 109 1.06 7.45 -0.56
N LYS A 110 2.25 7.98 -0.91
CA LYS A 110 2.81 7.86 -2.27
C LYS A 110 3.09 6.41 -2.66
N VAL A 111 3.57 5.58 -1.73
CA VAL A 111 3.81 4.16 -1.98
C VAL A 111 2.49 3.42 -2.24
N VAL A 112 1.45 3.72 -1.47
CA VAL A 112 0.11 3.13 -1.68
C VAL A 112 -0.49 3.59 -3.00
N GLU A 113 -0.41 4.87 -3.32
CA GLU A 113 -0.86 5.41 -4.60
C GLU A 113 -0.15 4.70 -5.77
N TRP A 114 1.18 4.57 -5.70
CA TRP A 114 1.96 3.82 -6.67
C TRP A 114 1.51 2.36 -6.78
N LEU A 115 1.25 1.68 -5.66
CA LEU A 115 0.75 0.30 -5.66
C LEU A 115 -0.63 0.18 -6.32
N ILE A 116 -1.55 1.09 -6.02
CA ILE A 116 -2.89 1.11 -6.62
C ILE A 116 -2.77 1.30 -8.14
N ASN A 117 -1.91 2.22 -8.57
CA ASN A 117 -1.63 2.44 -9.99
C ASN A 117 -0.99 1.19 -10.62
N ASP A 118 -0.05 0.52 -9.95
CA ASP A 118 0.57 -0.73 -10.43
C ASP A 118 -0.46 -1.86 -10.57
N PHE A 119 -1.36 -2.03 -9.60
CA PHE A 119 -2.42 -3.05 -9.64
C PHE A 119 -3.40 -2.85 -10.78
N THR A 120 -3.74 -1.59 -11.07
CA THR A 120 -4.74 -1.22 -12.06
C THR A 120 -4.17 -0.96 -13.45
N LYS A 121 -2.83 -0.96 -13.57
CA LYS A 121 -2.12 -0.74 -14.83
C LYS A 121 -2.61 -1.73 -15.90
N ASN A 122 -2.93 -1.21 -17.08
CA ASN A 122 -3.39 -1.97 -18.24
C ASN A 122 -4.68 -2.79 -18.01
N LYS A 123 -5.51 -2.42 -17.03
CA LYS A 123 -6.80 -3.08 -16.78
C LYS A 123 -7.96 -2.13 -17.05
N ALA A 124 -8.93 -2.62 -17.82
CA ALA A 124 -10.22 -1.96 -17.98
C ALA A 124 -11.21 -2.50 -16.94
N PHE A 125 -11.93 -1.61 -16.27
CA PHE A 125 -12.94 -1.96 -15.27
C PHE A 125 -14.32 -1.52 -15.75
N LYS A 126 -15.32 -2.38 -15.57
CA LYS A 126 -16.71 -2.09 -15.96
C LYS A 126 -17.38 -1.04 -15.07
N SER A 127 -16.93 -0.89 -13.84
CA SER A 127 -17.47 0.06 -12.87
C SER A 127 -16.42 0.46 -11.82
N TYR A 128 -16.66 1.56 -11.12
CA TYR A 128 -15.80 2.03 -10.04
C TYR A 128 -15.76 1.03 -8.87
N GLU A 129 -16.89 0.42 -8.53
CA GLU A 129 -17.00 -0.61 -7.50
C GLU A 129 -16.15 -1.85 -7.84
N THR A 130 -16.17 -2.25 -9.11
CA THR A 130 -15.36 -3.38 -9.60
C THR A 130 -13.87 -3.06 -9.48
N LYS A 131 -13.46 -1.82 -9.82
CA LYS A 131 -12.10 -1.33 -9.63
C LYS A 131 -11.69 -1.37 -8.16
N ILE A 132 -12.54 -0.89 -7.24
CA ILE A 132 -12.25 -0.90 -5.80
C ILE A 132 -12.14 -2.34 -5.25
N ARG A 133 -13.06 -3.22 -5.60
CA ARG A 133 -13.00 -4.64 -5.18
C ARG A 133 -11.72 -5.30 -5.66
N TYR A 134 -11.34 -5.04 -6.90
CA TYR A 134 -10.09 -5.53 -7.45
C TYR A 134 -8.87 -5.01 -6.67
N ILE A 135 -8.82 -3.69 -6.40
CA ILE A 135 -7.75 -3.08 -5.58
C ILE A 135 -7.69 -3.75 -4.20
N GLY A 136 -8.82 -3.90 -3.51
CA GLY A 136 -8.85 -4.52 -2.19
C GLY A 136 -8.39 -5.98 -2.19
N LEU A 137 -8.77 -6.76 -3.21
CA LEU A 137 -8.29 -8.12 -3.40
C LEU A 137 -6.78 -8.16 -3.66
N SER A 138 -6.25 -7.29 -4.54
CA SER A 138 -4.81 -7.21 -4.82
C SER A 138 -4.00 -6.73 -3.62
N TYR A 139 -4.57 -5.84 -2.80
CA TYR A 139 -3.88 -5.23 -1.67
C TYR A 139 -3.71 -6.20 -0.49
N ASN A 140 -4.79 -6.88 -0.09
CA ASN A 140 -4.82 -7.67 1.13
C ASN A 140 -5.01 -9.18 0.88
N GLY A 141 -5.45 -9.58 -0.32
CA GLY A 141 -5.71 -10.99 -0.67
C GLY A 141 -7.08 -11.53 -0.20
N SER A 142 -7.84 -10.76 0.59
CA SER A 142 -9.13 -11.20 1.14
C SER A 142 -10.33 -10.54 0.46
N TYR A 143 -11.33 -11.36 0.09
CA TYR A 143 -12.61 -10.86 -0.43
C TYR A 143 -13.37 -10.02 0.61
N GLN A 144 -13.27 -10.36 1.90
CA GLN A 144 -13.90 -9.59 2.98
C GLN A 144 -13.30 -8.18 3.08
N TYR A 145 -11.97 -8.09 2.94
CA TYR A 145 -11.27 -6.80 2.88
C TYR A 145 -11.75 -5.98 1.69
N ALA A 146 -11.84 -6.60 0.50
CA ALA A 146 -12.32 -5.94 -0.71
C ALA A 146 -13.73 -5.38 -0.59
N ARG A 147 -14.65 -6.14 0.04
CA ARG A 147 -16.03 -5.69 0.31
C ARG A 147 -16.07 -4.54 1.31
N LYS A 148 -15.24 -4.56 2.35
CA LYS A 148 -15.14 -3.47 3.31
C LYS A 148 -14.56 -2.20 2.69
N LEU A 149 -13.60 -2.34 1.79
CA LEU A 149 -13.03 -1.23 1.04
C LEU A 149 -14.07 -0.59 0.11
N GLU A 150 -14.79 -1.43 -0.65
CA GLU A 150 -15.92 -0.99 -1.49
C GLU A 150 -16.96 -0.23 -0.68
N SER A 151 -17.41 -0.79 0.46
CA SER A 151 -18.43 -0.14 1.28
C SER A 151 -18.00 1.24 1.78
N LEU A 152 -16.76 1.39 2.26
CA LEU A 152 -16.24 2.68 2.73
C LEU A 152 -16.10 3.69 1.57
N CYS A 153 -15.66 3.25 0.41
CA CYS A 153 -15.51 4.12 -0.76
C CYS A 153 -16.83 4.50 -1.42
N VAL A 154 -17.89 3.71 -1.27
CA VAL A 154 -19.21 3.96 -1.90
C VAL A 154 -20.21 4.60 -0.94
N GLN A 155 -20.23 4.22 0.35
CA GLN A 155 -21.16 4.81 1.34
C GLN A 155 -20.86 6.29 1.62
N ASP A 156 -19.60 6.70 1.63
CA ASP A 156 -19.20 8.12 1.75
C ASP A 156 -19.66 8.98 0.54
N SER A 157 -20.25 8.37 -0.51
CA SER A 157 -20.82 9.08 -1.67
C SER A 157 -22.28 9.49 -1.45
N HIS A 158 -23.02 8.79 -0.57
CA HIS A 158 -24.45 9.01 -0.36
C HIS A 158 -24.79 9.93 0.82
N HIS A 159 -23.81 10.32 1.63
CA HIS A 159 -23.98 11.28 2.73
C HIS A 159 -23.60 12.73 2.39
N ASN A 160 -23.17 13.00 1.15
CA ASN A 160 -22.89 14.36 0.68
C ASN A 160 -23.97 14.91 -0.28
N ILE A 161 -25.17 14.32 -0.28
CA ILE A 161 -26.33 14.76 -1.09
C ILE A 161 -27.58 14.90 -0.18
N ALA A 162 -27.40 15.33 1.06
CA ALA A 162 -28.49 15.66 1.97
C ALA A 162 -28.35 17.10 2.45
#